data_AF-X0STM9-F1
#
_entry.id   AF-X0STM9-F1
#
_cell.length_a   1.000
_cell.length_b   1.000
_cell.length_c   1.000
_cell.angle_alpha   90.00
_cell.angle_beta   90.00
_cell.angle_gamma   90.00
#
_symmetry.space_group_name_H-M   'P 1'
#
loop_
_entity.id
_entity.type
_entity.pdbx_description
1 polymer ?
#
loop_
_entity_poly.entity_id
_entity_poly.type
_entity_poly.pdbx_seq_one_letter_code
_entity_poly.pdbx_strand_id
1 'polypeptide(L)'
;YLNNENGERVKVKLIGDCSSLFVDNQEFNENINDWDVSQVTNMSHMFAKCRNFNQPLNEWDVSRVTSMEGIFASCEKFNQPLNNWNVSQVTIMDAMFYNCEKFNKNINTNIVFDVKGNIKYKTWDVSRVTDMNNMFSLCSNFNQPLNNWDVSQVTNMRGMFDGCYKFNQPLNNWDVSRVTDMRVMFYKCYKFNKNINTNIVFDVKGNIKYKTWDVSRVTDMGGMFMDCRKFNQPLNEWDVSRVYNMVEMFSRCEKFNQPLNNWDVSEVQDMADMFYYCKKFNQPLGNWNVSRVIDMSRMFNGCKRFNQSLRENIAINENIKDEVINSLPINISIELIESIILKFAGEEHGYKAWDVSNVDYFDEIFEDCGIREENKPLRFR
;
A
#
# COMPACT_ATOMS: atom_id res chain seq x y z
N TYR A 1 40.61 1.77 -13.01
CA TYR A 1 40.78 0.64 -13.95
C TYR A 1 40.91 -0.63 -13.15
N LEU A 2 40.22 -1.71 -13.55
CA LEU A 2 40.28 -3.02 -12.90
C LEU A 2 41.43 -3.90 -13.46
N ASN A 3 42.30 -3.30 -14.25
CA ASN A 3 43.40 -3.97 -14.91
C ASN A 3 44.72 -3.62 -14.20
N ASN A 4 45.65 -4.57 -14.18
CA ASN A 4 47.02 -4.34 -13.74
C ASN A 4 47.79 -3.47 -14.75
N GLU A 5 49.04 -3.16 -14.44
CA GLU A 5 49.95 -2.41 -15.32
C GLU A 5 50.16 -3.06 -16.71
N ASN A 6 49.88 -4.37 -16.84
CA ASN A 6 49.96 -5.12 -18.10
C ASN A 6 48.63 -5.15 -18.87
N GLY A 7 47.59 -4.47 -18.38
CA GLY A 7 46.27 -4.46 -18.99
C GLY A 7 45.43 -5.71 -18.72
N GLU A 8 45.87 -6.61 -17.84
CA GLU A 8 45.13 -7.83 -17.47
C GLU A 8 44.15 -7.55 -16.35
N ARG A 9 42.94 -8.11 -16.44
CA ARG A 9 41.90 -7.98 -15.41
C ARG A 9 42.34 -8.62 -14.11
N VAL A 10 42.29 -7.86 -13.02
CA VAL A 10 42.68 -8.32 -11.68
C VAL A 10 41.47 -8.89 -10.97
N LYS A 11 41.63 -10.10 -10.40
CA LYS A 11 40.66 -10.65 -9.45
C LYS A 11 40.83 -9.94 -8.11
N VAL A 12 39.76 -9.29 -7.66
CA VAL A 12 39.76 -8.57 -6.39
C VAL A 12 39.12 -9.44 -5.31
N LYS A 13 39.73 -9.44 -4.13
CA LYS A 13 39.13 -9.98 -2.91
C LYS A 13 38.73 -8.81 -2.00
N LEU A 14 37.44 -8.73 -1.71
CA LEU A 14 36.86 -7.76 -0.80
C LEU A 14 36.64 -8.38 0.58
N ILE A 15 36.93 -7.61 1.64
CA ILE A 15 36.84 -8.07 3.03
C ILE A 15 36.21 -7.00 3.90
N GLY A 16 35.39 -7.40 4.90
CA GLY A 16 34.86 -6.48 5.90
C GLY A 16 33.77 -5.55 5.36
N ASP A 17 34.03 -4.24 5.37
CA ASP A 17 33.11 -3.21 4.91
C ASP A 17 33.46 -2.78 3.48
N CYS A 18 32.51 -2.92 2.57
CA CYS A 18 32.64 -2.47 1.18
C CYS A 18 31.47 -1.56 0.79
N SER A 19 30.87 -0.91 1.79
CA SER A 19 29.82 0.07 1.59
C SER A 19 30.33 1.20 0.70
N SER A 20 29.42 1.71 -0.12
CA SER A 20 29.63 2.85 -0.99
C SER A 20 30.75 2.75 -2.05
N LEU A 21 31.30 1.56 -2.31
CA LEU A 21 32.50 1.37 -3.16
C LEU A 21 32.39 2.00 -4.57
N PHE A 22 31.21 1.96 -5.20
CA PHE A 22 30.98 2.51 -6.54
C PHE A 22 29.96 3.66 -6.57
N VAL A 23 29.61 4.22 -5.41
CA VAL A 23 28.54 5.23 -5.31
C VAL A 23 28.75 6.39 -6.28
N ASP A 24 27.63 6.86 -6.84
CA ASP A 24 27.57 8.00 -7.77
C ASP A 24 28.32 7.78 -9.11
N ASN A 25 28.89 6.58 -9.35
CA ASN A 25 29.51 6.26 -10.63
C ASN A 25 28.48 5.80 -11.66
N GLN A 26 27.78 6.76 -12.26
CA GLN A 26 26.67 6.51 -13.20
C GLN A 26 27.07 5.65 -14.41
N GLU A 27 28.34 5.72 -14.84
CA GLU A 27 28.88 4.97 -15.98
C GLU A 27 29.40 3.57 -15.61
N PHE A 28 29.46 3.24 -14.32
CA PHE A 28 29.96 1.94 -13.88
C PHE A 28 29.09 0.80 -14.41
N ASN A 29 29.69 -0.05 -15.24
CA ASN A 29 29.05 -1.25 -15.77
C ASN A 29 30.09 -2.36 -16.07
N GLU A 30 31.20 -2.35 -15.34
CA GLU A 30 32.25 -3.36 -15.49
C GLU A 30 31.82 -4.68 -14.87
N ASN A 31 32.16 -5.78 -15.53
CA ASN A 31 31.88 -7.11 -14.99
C ASN A 31 32.82 -7.36 -13.81
N ILE A 32 32.25 -7.75 -12.67
CA ILE A 32 32.94 -8.06 -11.41
C ILE A 32 32.42 -9.37 -10.77
N ASN A 33 31.77 -10.21 -11.58
CA ASN A 33 31.15 -11.45 -11.09
C ASN A 33 32.19 -12.39 -10.47
N ASP A 34 33.44 -12.33 -10.93
CA ASP A 34 34.55 -13.18 -10.52
C ASP A 34 35.29 -12.70 -9.24
N TRP A 35 34.81 -11.63 -8.60
CA TRP A 35 35.38 -11.11 -7.36
C TRP A 35 35.01 -11.97 -6.15
N ASP A 36 35.97 -12.16 -5.24
CA ASP A 36 35.73 -12.85 -3.97
C ASP A 36 35.16 -11.87 -2.93
N VAL A 37 33.87 -11.99 -2.65
CA VAL A 37 33.16 -11.20 -1.62
C VAL A 37 32.79 -12.03 -0.39
N SER A 38 33.33 -13.25 -0.26
CA SER A 38 32.95 -14.21 0.80
C SER A 38 33.24 -13.75 2.23
N GLN A 39 34.07 -12.70 2.39
CA GLN A 39 34.44 -12.12 3.67
C GLN A 39 33.80 -10.74 3.90
N VAL A 40 32.95 -10.27 2.99
CA VAL A 40 32.25 -9.00 3.12
C VAL A 40 31.09 -9.15 4.10
N THR A 41 30.95 -8.17 4.99
CA THR A 41 29.92 -8.10 6.03
C THR A 41 28.98 -6.92 5.81
N ASN A 42 29.44 -5.85 5.16
CA ASN A 42 28.63 -4.67 4.83
C ASN A 42 28.74 -4.34 3.33
N MET A 43 27.61 -4.29 2.63
CA MET A 43 27.50 -3.89 1.22
C MET A 43 26.59 -2.66 1.03
N SER A 44 26.29 -1.92 2.10
CA SER A 44 25.40 -0.76 2.05
C SER A 44 25.81 0.20 0.93
N HIS A 45 24.86 0.57 0.06
CA HIS A 45 25.03 1.51 -1.04
C HIS A 45 26.13 1.16 -2.04
N MET A 46 26.67 -0.05 -2.09
CA MET A 46 27.85 -0.38 -2.91
C MET A 46 27.72 0.10 -4.37
N PHE A 47 26.54 -0.01 -4.99
CA PHE A 47 26.27 0.47 -6.35
C PHE A 47 25.28 1.64 -6.40
N ALA A 48 25.03 2.34 -5.29
CA ALA A 48 23.99 3.37 -5.31
C ALA A 48 24.27 4.44 -6.36
N LYS A 49 23.28 4.69 -7.21
CA LYS A 49 23.28 5.59 -8.38
C LYS A 49 24.24 5.18 -9.51
N CYS A 50 24.69 3.94 -9.56
CA CYS A 50 25.29 3.33 -10.75
C CYS A 50 24.22 3.03 -11.81
N ARG A 51 23.64 4.07 -12.41
CA ARG A 51 22.48 3.98 -13.31
C ARG A 51 22.64 2.98 -14.45
N ASN A 52 23.86 2.86 -14.99
CA ASN A 52 24.16 1.96 -16.10
C ASN A 52 24.49 0.51 -15.69
N PHE A 53 24.64 0.24 -14.39
CA PHE A 53 25.09 -1.06 -13.91
C PHE A 53 24.05 -2.17 -14.17
N ASN A 54 24.45 -3.19 -14.92
CA ASN A 54 23.63 -4.35 -15.22
C ASN A 54 24.47 -5.62 -15.48
N GLN A 55 25.53 -5.82 -14.70
CA GLN A 55 26.43 -6.97 -14.82
C GLN A 55 26.05 -8.10 -13.86
N PRO A 56 26.32 -9.37 -14.22
CA PRO A 56 26.01 -10.51 -13.36
C PRO A 56 26.77 -10.44 -12.02
N LEU A 57 26.09 -10.85 -10.95
CA LEU A 57 26.62 -10.97 -9.58
C LEU A 57 26.25 -12.33 -8.95
N ASN A 58 25.86 -13.28 -9.78
CA ASN A 58 25.41 -14.61 -9.34
C ASN A 58 26.56 -15.51 -8.88
N GLU A 59 27.82 -15.14 -9.03
CA GLU A 59 28.93 -15.93 -8.45
C GLU A 59 29.31 -15.48 -7.03
N TRP A 60 28.72 -14.38 -6.56
CA TRP A 60 29.03 -13.82 -5.25
C TRP A 60 28.48 -14.65 -4.09
N ASP A 61 29.35 -14.99 -3.14
CA ASP A 61 28.97 -15.54 -1.84
C ASP A 61 28.69 -14.41 -0.85
N VAL A 62 27.41 -14.07 -0.68
CA VAL A 62 26.94 -13.01 0.24
C VAL A 62 26.54 -13.55 1.62
N SER A 63 26.88 -14.80 1.95
CA SER A 63 26.40 -15.48 3.16
C SER A 63 26.85 -14.86 4.49
N ARG A 64 27.81 -13.93 4.46
CA ARG A 64 28.29 -13.18 5.64
C ARG A 64 27.79 -11.74 5.72
N VAL A 65 27.08 -11.26 4.70
CA VAL A 65 26.59 -9.89 4.64
C VAL A 65 25.45 -9.72 5.65
N THR A 66 25.56 -8.69 6.49
CA THR A 66 24.54 -8.32 7.48
C THR A 66 23.75 -7.08 7.06
N SER A 67 24.32 -6.22 6.20
CA SER A 67 23.65 -5.03 5.66
C SER A 67 23.72 -4.98 4.13
N MET A 68 22.54 -4.82 3.51
CA MET A 68 22.37 -4.58 2.07
C MET A 68 21.57 -3.29 1.80
N GLU A 69 21.53 -2.38 2.78
CA GLU A 69 20.87 -1.07 2.67
C GLU A 69 21.23 -0.40 1.34
N GLY A 70 20.23 -0.10 0.51
CA GLY A 70 20.43 0.66 -0.73
C GLY A 70 21.49 0.13 -1.69
N ILE A 71 21.89 -1.16 -1.63
CA ILE A 71 23.02 -1.69 -2.42
C ILE A 71 22.87 -1.40 -3.92
N PHE A 72 21.64 -1.42 -4.46
CA PHE A 72 21.33 -1.08 -5.85
C PHE A 72 20.48 0.20 -5.98
N ALA A 73 20.38 1.04 -4.96
CA ALA A 73 19.51 2.22 -5.01
C ALA A 73 19.83 3.10 -6.23
N SER A 74 18.86 3.38 -7.09
CA SER A 74 18.99 4.11 -8.37
C SER A 74 19.87 3.43 -9.43
N CYS A 75 20.05 2.11 -9.38
CA CYS A 75 20.57 1.31 -10.49
C CYS A 75 19.45 1.04 -11.52
N GLU A 76 19.06 2.08 -12.26
CA GLU A 76 17.88 2.07 -13.14
C GLU A 76 17.89 0.91 -14.16
N LYS A 77 19.05 0.51 -14.68
CA LYS A 77 19.20 -0.59 -15.65
C LYS A 77 19.35 -1.98 -15.04
N PHE A 78 19.56 -2.10 -13.73
CA PHE A 78 19.89 -3.38 -13.11
C PHE A 78 18.73 -4.38 -13.19
N ASN A 79 18.98 -5.55 -13.78
CA ASN A 79 17.99 -6.61 -13.93
C ASN A 79 18.68 -7.98 -14.06
N GLN A 80 19.65 -8.26 -13.18
CA GLN A 80 20.42 -9.51 -13.20
C GLN A 80 19.91 -10.51 -12.14
N PRO A 81 20.05 -11.82 -12.37
CA PRO A 81 19.58 -12.84 -11.44
C PRO A 81 20.38 -12.80 -10.14
N LEU A 82 19.66 -12.79 -9.02
CA LEU A 82 20.19 -12.85 -7.66
C LEU A 82 19.62 -14.05 -6.88
N ASN A 83 18.93 -14.97 -7.56
CA ASN A 83 18.11 -16.02 -6.95
C ASN A 83 18.91 -17.06 -6.13
N ASN A 84 20.24 -17.06 -6.24
CA ASN A 84 21.13 -17.95 -5.50
C ASN A 84 21.81 -17.29 -4.28
N TRP A 85 21.55 -16.01 -4.03
CA TRP A 85 22.09 -15.31 -2.87
C TRP A 85 21.54 -15.88 -1.56
N ASN A 86 22.44 -16.24 -0.65
CA ASN A 86 22.11 -16.58 0.73
C ASN A 86 22.13 -15.31 1.59
N VAL A 87 20.95 -14.71 1.81
CA VAL A 87 20.78 -13.49 2.60
C VAL A 87 20.40 -13.76 4.06
N SER A 88 20.54 -15.00 4.55
CA SER A 88 20.08 -15.41 5.89
C SER A 88 20.73 -14.67 7.07
N GLN A 89 21.83 -13.95 6.85
CA GLN A 89 22.48 -13.11 7.86
C GLN A 89 22.10 -11.63 7.76
N VAL A 90 21.39 -11.21 6.71
CA VAL A 90 21.03 -9.81 6.49
C VAL A 90 19.92 -9.40 7.45
N THR A 91 20.11 -8.28 8.13
CA THR A 91 19.13 -7.67 9.04
C THR A 91 18.57 -6.35 8.50
N ILE A 92 19.32 -5.69 7.59
CA ILE A 92 18.99 -4.37 7.02
C ILE A 92 18.88 -4.49 5.48
N MET A 93 17.69 -4.24 4.93
CA MET A 93 17.38 -4.29 3.49
C MET A 93 16.59 -3.07 3.00
N ASP A 94 16.55 -1.98 3.78
CA ASP A 94 15.85 -0.78 3.35
C ASP A 94 16.48 -0.22 2.06
N ALA A 95 15.62 0.29 1.19
CA ALA A 95 15.96 0.85 -0.12
C ALA A 95 16.81 -0.05 -1.05
N MET A 96 16.94 -1.36 -0.78
CA MET A 96 17.86 -2.27 -1.50
C MET A 96 17.77 -2.15 -3.03
N PHE A 97 16.55 -2.02 -3.57
CA PHE A 97 16.25 -1.81 -5.00
C PHE A 97 15.50 -0.50 -5.26
N TYR A 98 15.61 0.49 -4.39
CA TYR A 98 14.97 1.80 -4.59
C TYR A 98 15.30 2.34 -5.99
N ASN A 99 14.30 2.71 -6.79
CA ASN A 99 14.45 3.23 -8.15
C ASN A 99 15.23 2.31 -9.13
N CYS A 100 15.18 0.99 -8.93
CA CYS A 100 15.65 0.01 -9.91
C CYS A 100 14.56 -0.27 -10.96
N GLU A 101 14.28 0.69 -11.84
CA GLU A 101 13.13 0.63 -12.75
C GLU A 101 13.03 -0.67 -13.58
N LYS A 102 14.16 -1.22 -14.06
CA LYS A 102 14.20 -2.44 -14.88
C LYS A 102 14.15 -3.73 -14.08
N PHE A 103 14.34 -3.69 -12.76
CA PHE A 103 14.44 -4.89 -11.94
C PHE A 103 13.13 -5.67 -11.92
N ASN A 104 13.18 -6.92 -12.38
CA ASN A 104 12.06 -7.84 -12.39
C ASN A 104 12.55 -9.30 -12.36
N LYS A 105 13.60 -9.58 -11.56
CA LYS A 105 14.13 -10.93 -11.39
C LYS A 105 13.56 -11.61 -10.16
N ASN A 106 13.36 -12.91 -10.28
CA ASN A 106 12.84 -13.73 -9.21
C ASN A 106 13.86 -13.80 -8.07
N ILE A 107 13.41 -13.42 -6.88
CA ILE A 107 14.16 -13.40 -5.62
C ILE A 107 13.36 -14.11 -4.52
N ASN A 108 12.52 -15.06 -4.91
CA ASN A 108 11.74 -15.86 -3.99
C ASN A 108 12.65 -16.86 -3.26
N THR A 109 12.25 -17.24 -2.05
CA THR A 109 12.98 -18.21 -1.22
C THR A 109 13.00 -19.59 -1.90
N ASN A 110 14.17 -20.18 -2.07
CA ASN A 110 14.35 -21.54 -2.58
C ASN A 110 15.31 -22.35 -1.69
N ILE A 111 15.08 -23.66 -1.57
CA ILE A 111 15.98 -24.57 -0.85
C ILE A 111 17.09 -25.03 -1.80
N VAL A 112 18.34 -24.89 -1.37
CA VAL A 112 19.52 -25.41 -2.07
C VAL A 112 19.99 -26.67 -1.37
N PHE A 113 20.12 -27.77 -2.10
CA PHE A 113 20.60 -29.05 -1.58
C PHE A 113 22.09 -29.24 -1.83
N ASP A 114 22.76 -29.97 -0.95
CA ASP A 114 24.12 -30.46 -1.18
C ASP A 114 24.12 -31.69 -2.12
N VAL A 115 25.30 -32.20 -2.47
CA VAL A 115 25.46 -33.38 -3.34
C VAL A 115 24.88 -34.67 -2.74
N LYS A 116 24.56 -34.68 -1.44
CA LYS A 116 23.97 -35.81 -0.72
C LYS A 116 22.45 -35.66 -0.54
N GLY A 117 21.85 -34.57 -1.04
CA GLY A 117 20.43 -34.28 -0.91
C GLY A 117 20.03 -33.65 0.44
N ASN A 118 20.99 -33.24 1.28
CA ASN A 118 20.68 -32.49 2.50
C ASN A 118 20.48 -31.00 2.18
N ILE A 119 19.67 -30.30 2.97
CA ILE A 119 19.53 -28.84 2.85
C ILE A 119 20.88 -28.18 3.15
N LYS A 120 21.45 -27.48 2.16
CA LYS A 120 22.68 -26.71 2.28
C LYS A 120 22.39 -25.31 2.83
N TYR A 121 21.45 -24.59 2.24
CA TYR A 121 20.95 -23.29 2.70
C TYR A 121 19.62 -22.96 2.01
N LYS A 122 18.98 -21.86 2.44
CA LYS A 122 17.83 -21.25 1.76
C LYS A 122 18.27 -19.94 1.11
N THR A 123 18.02 -19.77 -0.19
CA THR A 123 18.22 -18.47 -0.85
C THR A 123 17.13 -17.51 -0.40
N TRP A 124 17.40 -16.21 -0.35
CA TRP A 124 16.39 -15.21 0.01
C TRP A 124 15.63 -15.55 1.30
N ASP A 125 16.34 -16.06 2.31
CA ASP A 125 15.82 -16.22 3.67
C ASP A 125 15.86 -14.86 4.37
N VAL A 126 14.75 -14.15 4.33
CA VAL A 126 14.60 -12.80 4.91
C VAL A 126 14.10 -12.82 6.36
N SER A 127 14.09 -14.00 7.02
CA SER A 127 13.52 -14.18 8.37
C SER A 127 14.20 -13.36 9.47
N ARG A 128 15.37 -12.76 9.21
CA ARG A 128 16.09 -11.88 10.13
C ARG A 128 15.97 -10.39 9.82
N VAL A 129 15.32 -10.03 8.72
CA VAL A 129 15.19 -8.63 8.31
C VAL A 129 14.15 -7.94 9.17
N THR A 130 14.49 -6.77 9.72
CA THR A 130 13.58 -5.98 10.56
C THR A 130 13.06 -4.72 9.86
N ASP A 131 13.78 -4.21 8.86
CA ASP A 131 13.38 -3.02 8.08
C ASP A 131 13.40 -3.32 6.57
N MET A 132 12.26 -3.09 5.91
CA MET A 132 12.06 -3.22 4.46
C MET A 132 11.55 -1.91 3.83
N ASN A 133 11.77 -0.79 4.50
CA ASN A 133 11.38 0.55 4.03
C ASN A 133 11.90 0.78 2.61
N ASN A 134 11.01 1.19 1.71
CA ASN A 134 11.31 1.54 0.32
C ASN A 134 12.08 0.46 -0.48
N MET A 135 12.10 -0.80 -0.04
CA MET A 135 12.94 -1.85 -0.63
C MET A 135 12.78 -1.98 -2.15
N PHE A 136 11.55 -1.87 -2.66
CA PHE A 136 11.23 -1.89 -4.10
C PHE A 136 10.61 -0.57 -4.58
N SER A 137 10.67 0.50 -3.81
CA SER A 137 10.07 1.77 -4.22
C SER A 137 10.62 2.21 -5.59
N LEU A 138 9.75 2.67 -6.48
CA LEU A 138 10.00 3.02 -7.88
C LEU A 138 10.52 1.89 -8.78
N CYS A 139 10.46 0.62 -8.37
CA CYS A 139 10.68 -0.54 -9.24
C CYS A 139 9.49 -0.75 -10.21
N SER A 140 9.33 0.13 -11.19
CA SER A 140 8.14 0.18 -12.07
C SER A 140 7.81 -1.12 -12.83
N ASN A 141 8.81 -1.97 -13.08
CA ASN A 141 8.63 -3.26 -13.77
C ASN A 141 8.48 -4.47 -12.83
N PHE A 142 8.68 -4.31 -11.53
CA PHE A 142 8.72 -5.42 -10.59
C PHE A 142 7.34 -6.07 -10.44
N ASN A 143 7.27 -7.39 -10.66
CA ASN A 143 6.07 -8.18 -10.51
C ASN A 143 6.39 -9.66 -10.23
N GLN A 144 7.36 -9.93 -9.36
CA GLN A 144 7.83 -11.28 -9.03
C GLN A 144 7.20 -11.80 -7.72
N PRO A 145 6.98 -13.13 -7.60
CA PRO A 145 6.36 -13.69 -6.40
C PRO A 145 7.28 -13.57 -5.18
N LEU A 146 6.71 -13.13 -4.05
CA LEU A 146 7.39 -12.98 -2.75
C LEU A 146 6.65 -13.71 -1.61
N ASN A 147 5.62 -14.50 -1.95
CA ASN A 147 4.70 -15.08 -0.98
C ASN A 147 5.36 -16.11 -0.03
N ASN A 148 6.59 -16.57 -0.32
CA ASN A 148 7.30 -17.51 0.56
C ASN A 148 8.29 -16.81 1.50
N TRP A 149 8.38 -15.48 1.46
CA TRP A 149 9.20 -14.72 2.39
C TRP A 149 8.61 -14.79 3.81
N ASP A 150 9.47 -15.08 4.78
CA ASP A 150 9.16 -14.96 6.20
C ASP A 150 9.45 -13.51 6.64
N VAL A 151 8.40 -12.69 6.70
CA VAL A 151 8.48 -11.28 7.11
C VAL A 151 8.07 -11.07 8.57
N SER A 152 7.98 -12.14 9.38
CA SER A 152 7.46 -12.10 10.76
C SER A 152 8.28 -11.23 11.73
N GLN A 153 9.52 -10.88 11.37
CA GLN A 153 10.37 -9.99 12.16
C GLN A 153 10.35 -8.52 11.70
N VAL A 154 9.71 -8.22 10.56
CA VAL A 154 9.70 -6.87 9.99
C VAL A 154 8.79 -5.96 10.81
N THR A 155 9.32 -4.78 11.17
CA THR A 155 8.57 -3.74 11.90
C THR A 155 8.22 -2.53 11.04
N ASN A 156 8.95 -2.33 9.94
CA ASN A 156 8.79 -1.18 9.03
C ASN A 156 8.63 -1.64 7.57
N MET A 157 7.48 -1.32 6.95
CA MET A 157 7.18 -1.60 5.54
C MET A 157 6.81 -0.34 4.75
N ARG A 158 7.16 0.85 5.28
CA ARG A 158 6.87 2.12 4.62
C ARG A 158 7.37 2.12 3.18
N GLY A 159 6.50 2.44 2.23
CA GLY A 159 6.85 2.59 0.82
C GLY A 159 7.44 1.36 0.14
N MET A 160 7.34 0.15 0.72
CA MET A 160 8.04 -1.04 0.21
C MET A 160 7.79 -1.28 -1.28
N PHE A 161 6.58 -1.04 -1.79
CA PHE A 161 6.19 -1.17 -3.20
C PHE A 161 5.70 0.14 -3.83
N ASP A 162 6.01 1.30 -3.23
CA ASP A 162 5.65 2.61 -3.82
C ASP A 162 6.10 2.68 -5.30
N GLY A 163 5.23 3.06 -6.21
CA GLY A 163 5.56 3.21 -7.64
C GLY A 163 5.79 1.90 -8.38
N CYS A 164 5.54 0.73 -7.78
CA CYS A 164 5.57 -0.56 -8.46
C CYS A 164 4.33 -0.75 -9.35
N TYR A 165 4.23 0.02 -10.44
CA TYR A 165 3.04 0.12 -11.30
C TYR A 165 2.47 -1.22 -11.78
N LYS A 166 3.33 -2.24 -11.96
CA LYS A 166 2.96 -3.57 -12.46
C LYS A 166 2.72 -4.61 -11.39
N PHE A 167 3.05 -4.33 -10.12
CA PHE A 167 3.00 -5.32 -9.05
C PHE A 167 1.58 -5.79 -8.79
N ASN A 168 1.37 -7.11 -8.83
CA ASN A 168 0.09 -7.77 -8.59
C ASN A 168 0.31 -9.24 -8.19
N GLN A 169 1.24 -9.49 -7.26
CA GLN A 169 1.58 -10.82 -6.78
C GLN A 169 0.95 -11.09 -5.39
N PRO A 170 0.64 -12.36 -5.06
CA PRO A 170 0.12 -12.70 -3.75
C PRO A 170 1.15 -12.42 -2.65
N LEU A 171 0.68 -11.83 -1.55
CA LEU A 171 1.42 -11.55 -0.30
C LEU A 171 0.66 -12.10 0.92
N ASN A 172 -0.19 -13.07 0.66
CA ASN A 172 -1.25 -13.50 1.53
C ASN A 172 -0.73 -14.42 2.66
N ASN A 173 0.47 -14.98 2.47
CA ASN A 173 1.17 -15.77 3.48
C ASN A 173 1.99 -14.93 4.48
N TRP A 174 2.12 -13.62 4.27
CA TRP A 174 2.95 -12.78 5.12
C TRP A 174 2.36 -12.60 6.51
N ASP A 175 3.20 -12.77 7.54
CA ASP A 175 2.92 -12.38 8.91
C ASP A 175 3.43 -10.96 9.15
N VAL A 176 2.51 -9.99 9.16
CA VAL A 176 2.80 -8.57 9.38
C VAL A 176 2.45 -8.11 10.81
N SER A 177 2.22 -9.04 11.75
CA SER A 177 1.77 -8.75 13.12
C SER A 177 2.73 -7.88 13.94
N ARG A 178 3.96 -7.67 13.47
CA ARG A 178 4.97 -6.79 14.09
C ARG A 178 5.11 -5.44 13.42
N VAL A 179 4.50 -5.23 12.26
CA VAL A 179 4.61 -3.98 11.50
C VAL A 179 3.86 -2.87 12.22
N THR A 180 4.51 -1.72 12.36
CA THR A 180 3.91 -0.52 12.98
C THR A 180 3.67 0.61 11.98
N ASP A 181 4.39 0.62 10.85
CA ASP A 181 4.31 1.65 9.81
C ASP A 181 4.10 1.01 8.42
N MET A 182 2.95 1.32 7.79
CA MET A 182 2.59 0.87 6.44
C MET A 182 2.33 2.04 5.49
N ARG A 183 2.81 3.25 5.82
CA ARG A 183 2.62 4.44 4.99
C ARG A 183 3.06 4.18 3.56
N VAL A 184 2.23 4.59 2.60
CA VAL A 184 2.50 4.54 1.16
C VAL A 184 2.98 3.18 0.63
N MET A 185 2.75 2.08 1.35
CA MET A 185 3.32 0.76 1.04
C MET A 185 3.01 0.30 -0.39
N PHE A 186 1.80 0.57 -0.88
CA PHE A 186 1.35 0.28 -2.25
C PHE A 186 1.00 1.55 -3.04
N TYR A 187 1.53 2.72 -2.66
CA TYR A 187 1.26 3.96 -3.40
C TYR A 187 1.58 3.77 -4.89
N LYS A 188 0.65 4.15 -5.78
CA LYS A 188 0.74 3.96 -7.24
C LYS A 188 0.92 2.51 -7.72
N CYS A 189 0.61 1.49 -6.93
CA CYS A 189 0.53 0.11 -7.43
C CYS A 189 -0.73 -0.11 -8.30
N TYR A 190 -0.78 0.49 -9.50
CA TYR A 190 -1.98 0.58 -10.35
C TYR A 190 -2.66 -0.76 -10.64
N LYS A 191 -1.90 -1.85 -10.68
CA LYS A 191 -2.41 -3.20 -11.01
C LYS A 191 -2.75 -4.05 -9.78
N PHE A 192 -2.34 -3.64 -8.58
CA PHE A 192 -2.47 -4.45 -7.38
C PHE A 192 -3.95 -4.67 -7.03
N ASN A 193 -4.33 -5.95 -6.94
CA ASN A 193 -5.67 -6.37 -6.54
C ASN A 193 -5.63 -7.82 -6.03
N LYS A 194 -4.59 -8.18 -5.27
CA LYS A 194 -4.47 -9.51 -4.66
C LYS A 194 -5.04 -9.48 -3.26
N ASN A 195 -5.80 -10.52 -2.92
CA ASN A 195 -6.30 -10.69 -1.57
C ASN A 195 -5.10 -10.86 -0.63
N ILE A 196 -5.06 -10.04 0.42
CA ILE A 196 -4.04 -10.06 1.47
C ILE A 196 -4.55 -10.69 2.78
N ASN A 197 -5.84 -11.06 2.83
CA ASN A 197 -6.52 -11.60 4.01
C ASN A 197 -6.74 -13.12 3.90
N THR A 198 -5.75 -13.97 4.20
CA THR A 198 -5.87 -15.41 3.80
C THR A 198 -5.48 -16.52 4.78
N ASN A 199 -4.54 -16.37 5.72
CA ASN A 199 -4.21 -17.45 6.66
C ASN A 199 -5.08 -17.30 7.89
N ILE A 200 -5.96 -18.27 8.04
CA ILE A 200 -6.85 -18.40 9.18
C ILE A 200 -6.02 -19.02 10.31
N VAL A 201 -5.79 -18.27 11.38
CA VAL A 201 -5.28 -18.81 12.63
C VAL A 201 -6.46 -19.40 13.38
N PHE A 202 -6.35 -20.68 13.75
CA PHE A 202 -7.39 -21.37 14.51
C PHE A 202 -7.08 -21.32 16.01
N ASP A 203 -8.11 -21.24 16.86
CA ASP A 203 -7.97 -21.47 18.29
C ASP A 203 -7.76 -22.97 18.58
N VAL A 204 -7.50 -23.31 19.86
CA VAL A 204 -7.29 -24.70 20.30
C VAL A 204 -8.52 -25.61 20.09
N LYS A 205 -9.68 -25.04 19.79
CA LYS A 205 -10.93 -25.76 19.50
C LYS A 205 -11.19 -25.86 17.99
N GLY A 206 -10.29 -25.34 17.15
CA GLY A 206 -10.45 -25.33 15.70
C GLY A 206 -11.35 -24.22 15.16
N ASN A 207 -11.74 -23.23 15.98
CA ASN A 207 -12.46 -22.04 15.50
C ASN A 207 -11.48 -21.04 14.90
N ILE A 208 -11.92 -20.23 13.94
CA ILE A 208 -11.13 -19.11 13.45
C ILE A 208 -10.88 -18.11 14.59
N LYS A 209 -9.61 -17.92 14.95
CA LYS A 209 -9.14 -16.90 15.88
C LYS A 209 -8.91 -15.56 15.17
N TYR A 210 -8.23 -15.55 14.02
CA TYR A 210 -8.04 -14.37 13.15
C TYR A 210 -7.60 -14.77 11.72
N LYS A 211 -7.58 -13.84 10.76
CA LYS A 211 -7.12 -14.03 9.37
C LYS A 211 -5.81 -13.26 9.13
N THR A 212 -4.94 -13.65 8.19
CA THR A 212 -3.65 -12.96 7.95
C THR A 212 -3.80 -11.56 7.42
N TRP A 213 -2.69 -10.84 7.56
CA TRP A 213 -2.59 -9.41 7.76
C TRP A 213 -3.23 -9.00 9.08
N ASP A 214 -2.59 -9.42 10.17
CA ASP A 214 -2.80 -8.83 11.50
C ASP A 214 -2.15 -7.44 11.51
N VAL A 215 -2.98 -6.41 11.35
CA VAL A 215 -2.57 -5.00 11.35
C VAL A 215 -2.79 -4.31 12.70
N SER A 216 -3.09 -5.07 13.77
CA SER A 216 -3.44 -4.54 15.11
C SER A 216 -2.34 -3.71 15.77
N ARG A 217 -1.11 -3.73 15.24
CA ARG A 217 0.02 -2.92 15.71
C ARG A 217 0.33 -1.71 14.83
N VAL A 218 -0.31 -1.59 13.67
CA VAL A 218 -0.06 -0.48 12.75
C VAL A 218 -0.70 0.78 13.34
N THR A 219 0.08 1.87 13.36
CA THR A 219 -0.39 3.16 13.87
C THR A 219 -0.57 4.20 12.76
N ASP A 220 0.10 4.00 11.62
CA ASP A 220 0.04 4.92 10.47
C ASP A 220 -0.18 4.14 9.14
N MET A 221 -1.29 4.44 8.46
CA MET A 221 -1.68 3.85 7.18
C MET A 221 -1.81 4.91 6.06
N GLY A 222 -1.24 6.11 6.27
CA GLY A 222 -1.32 7.22 5.32
C GLY A 222 -0.87 6.82 3.91
N GLY A 223 -1.77 7.00 2.93
CA GLY A 223 -1.52 6.73 1.52
C GLY A 223 -1.25 5.27 1.16
N MET A 224 -1.51 4.31 2.06
CA MET A 224 -1.12 2.90 1.89
C MET A 224 -1.56 2.32 0.54
N PHE A 225 -2.78 2.62 0.07
CA PHE A 225 -3.31 2.19 -1.22
C PHE A 225 -3.54 3.35 -2.19
N MET A 226 -2.99 4.54 -1.95
CA MET A 226 -3.22 5.70 -2.81
C MET A 226 -2.86 5.36 -4.28
N ASP A 227 -3.74 5.71 -5.22
CA ASP A 227 -3.66 5.42 -6.65
C ASP A 227 -3.58 3.89 -6.98
N CYS A 228 -3.95 2.98 -6.07
CA CYS A 228 -4.18 1.56 -6.40
C CYS A 228 -5.49 1.37 -7.20
N ARG A 229 -5.51 1.84 -8.45
CA ARG A 229 -6.74 1.97 -9.26
C ARG A 229 -7.56 0.69 -9.43
N LYS A 230 -6.94 -0.49 -9.34
CA LYS A 230 -7.62 -1.80 -9.47
C LYS A 230 -7.99 -2.44 -8.14
N PHE A 231 -7.52 -1.93 -7.02
CA PHE A 231 -7.70 -2.56 -5.73
C PHE A 231 -9.16 -2.56 -5.30
N ASN A 232 -9.67 -3.73 -4.94
CA ASN A 232 -11.04 -3.96 -4.47
C ASN A 232 -11.10 -5.29 -3.68
N GLN A 233 -10.24 -5.44 -2.68
CA GLN A 233 -10.15 -6.63 -1.83
C GLN A 233 -10.77 -6.38 -0.46
N PRO A 234 -11.42 -7.37 0.16
CA PRO A 234 -12.13 -7.18 1.42
C PRO A 234 -11.14 -6.85 2.53
N LEU A 235 -11.39 -5.81 3.32
CA LEU A 235 -10.54 -5.37 4.45
C LEU A 235 -11.31 -5.23 5.79
N ASN A 236 -12.61 -5.55 5.79
CA ASN A 236 -13.50 -5.31 6.93
C ASN A 236 -13.06 -6.00 8.23
N GLU A 237 -12.24 -7.06 8.14
CA GLU A 237 -11.77 -7.84 9.29
C GLU A 237 -10.47 -7.30 9.90
N TRP A 238 -9.93 -6.18 9.39
CA TRP A 238 -8.73 -5.57 9.96
C TRP A 238 -9.01 -4.89 11.30
N ASP A 239 -8.19 -5.19 12.28
CA ASP A 239 -8.13 -4.44 13.54
C ASP A 239 -7.30 -3.17 13.33
N VAL A 240 -8.00 -2.05 13.12
CA VAL A 240 -7.40 -0.72 12.93
C VAL A 240 -7.48 0.16 14.18
N SER A 241 -7.81 -0.43 15.34
CA SER A 241 -8.07 0.30 16.60
C SER A 241 -6.90 1.13 17.13
N ARG A 242 -5.68 0.91 16.61
CA ARG A 242 -4.46 1.67 16.97
C ARG A 242 -4.03 2.71 15.94
N VAL A 243 -4.73 2.79 14.81
CA VAL A 243 -4.36 3.71 13.72
C VAL A 243 -4.78 5.13 14.10
N TYR A 244 -3.85 6.08 14.05
CA TYR A 244 -4.13 7.51 14.26
C TYR A 244 -4.17 8.30 12.93
N ASN A 245 -3.55 7.79 11.86
CA ASN A 245 -3.43 8.47 10.56
C ASN A 245 -3.87 7.56 9.40
N MET A 246 -4.90 8.01 8.66
CA MET A 246 -5.45 7.36 7.46
C MET A 246 -5.52 8.32 6.26
N VAL A 247 -4.75 9.42 6.26
CA VAL A 247 -4.69 10.40 5.16
C VAL A 247 -4.50 9.70 3.83
N GLU A 248 -5.33 10.03 2.84
CA GLU A 248 -5.22 9.52 1.46
C GLU A 248 -5.21 7.97 1.33
N MET A 249 -5.56 7.20 2.37
CA MET A 249 -5.34 5.74 2.41
C MET A 249 -5.86 5.02 1.16
N PHE A 250 -7.03 5.42 0.65
CA PHE A 250 -7.63 4.89 -0.58
C PHE A 250 -7.74 5.93 -1.70
N SER A 251 -7.17 7.13 -1.56
CA SER A 251 -7.27 8.20 -2.56
C SER A 251 -6.96 7.66 -3.97
N ARG A 252 -7.86 7.89 -4.94
CA ARG A 252 -7.80 7.42 -6.34
C ARG A 252 -7.86 5.89 -6.51
N CYS A 253 -8.33 5.12 -5.51
CA CYS A 253 -8.72 3.72 -5.68
C CYS A 253 -10.04 3.60 -6.45
N GLU A 254 -10.00 3.79 -7.77
CA GLU A 254 -11.20 3.92 -8.61
C GLU A 254 -12.16 2.72 -8.58
N LYS A 255 -11.68 1.52 -8.21
CA LYS A 255 -12.48 0.29 -8.16
C LYS A 255 -12.92 -0.11 -6.75
N PHE A 256 -12.38 0.51 -5.71
CA PHE A 256 -12.61 0.11 -4.34
C PHE A 256 -14.06 0.37 -3.92
N ASN A 257 -14.72 -0.68 -3.42
CA ASN A 257 -16.08 -0.63 -2.90
C ASN A 257 -16.31 -1.85 -1.97
N GLN A 258 -15.42 -2.04 -1.00
CA GLN A 258 -15.51 -3.13 -0.02
C GLN A 258 -15.93 -2.58 1.34
N PRO A 259 -16.72 -3.34 2.13
CA PRO A 259 -17.18 -2.88 3.44
C PRO A 259 -16.01 -2.61 4.38
N LEU A 260 -16.17 -1.56 5.19
CA LEU A 260 -15.24 -1.13 6.26
C LEU A 260 -15.98 -0.80 7.56
N ASN A 261 -17.26 -1.15 7.65
CA ASN A 261 -18.12 -0.82 8.77
C ASN A 261 -17.71 -1.53 10.08
N ASN A 262 -16.83 -2.54 10.04
CA ASN A 262 -16.34 -3.21 11.25
C ASN A 262 -15.09 -2.52 11.84
N TRP A 263 -14.54 -1.52 11.18
CA TRP A 263 -13.35 -0.82 11.66
C TRP A 263 -13.66 0.02 12.90
N ASP A 264 -12.86 -0.17 13.95
CA ASP A 264 -12.80 0.74 15.09
C ASP A 264 -11.85 1.89 14.76
N VAL A 265 -12.42 3.04 14.39
CA VAL A 265 -11.67 4.25 14.03
C VAL A 265 -11.64 5.29 15.17
N SER A 266 -11.99 4.89 16.39
CA SER A 266 -12.14 5.83 17.52
C SER A 266 -10.83 6.53 17.95
N GLU A 267 -9.68 5.98 17.57
CA GLU A 267 -8.35 6.57 17.81
C GLU A 267 -7.82 7.40 16.63
N VAL A 268 -8.50 7.40 15.48
CA VAL A 268 -8.04 8.11 14.28
C VAL A 268 -8.19 9.63 14.48
N GLN A 269 -7.13 10.36 14.11
CA GLN A 269 -7.07 11.82 14.18
C GLN A 269 -7.11 12.47 12.79
N ASP A 270 -6.61 11.80 11.75
CA ASP A 270 -6.54 12.38 10.41
C ASP A 270 -7.04 11.38 9.34
N MET A 271 -8.08 11.79 8.61
CA MET A 271 -8.69 11.06 7.49
C MET A 271 -8.80 11.95 6.23
N ALA A 272 -8.02 13.03 6.14
CA ALA A 272 -8.03 13.92 5.00
C ALA A 272 -7.85 13.13 3.69
N ASP A 273 -8.70 13.42 2.71
CA ASP A 273 -8.67 12.79 1.37
C ASP A 273 -8.73 11.24 1.36
N MET A 274 -9.13 10.57 2.45
CA MET A 274 -9.07 9.10 2.57
C MET A 274 -9.72 8.37 1.39
N PHE A 275 -10.85 8.87 0.86
CA PHE A 275 -11.53 8.33 -0.31
C PHE A 275 -11.52 9.30 -1.51
N TYR A 276 -10.66 10.31 -1.54
CA TYR A 276 -10.60 11.29 -2.61
C TYR A 276 -10.55 10.62 -3.99
N TYR A 277 -11.49 10.90 -4.89
CA TYR A 277 -11.64 10.28 -6.21
C TYR A 277 -11.81 8.73 -6.22
N CYS A 278 -12.33 8.13 -5.15
CA CYS A 278 -12.80 6.74 -5.12
C CYS A 278 -14.14 6.58 -5.85
N LYS A 279 -14.11 6.63 -7.18
CA LYS A 279 -15.29 6.69 -8.07
C LYS A 279 -16.39 5.64 -7.80
N LYS A 280 -16.04 4.46 -7.26
CA LYS A 280 -16.98 3.37 -7.01
C LYS A 280 -17.43 3.21 -5.57
N PHE A 281 -16.78 3.90 -4.63
CA PHE A 281 -17.02 3.68 -3.21
C PHE A 281 -18.43 4.14 -2.82
N ASN A 282 -19.18 3.24 -2.20
CA ASN A 282 -20.53 3.49 -1.69
C ASN A 282 -20.88 2.51 -0.57
N GLN A 283 -20.05 2.46 0.48
CA GLN A 283 -20.23 1.56 1.63
C GLN A 283 -20.63 2.37 2.88
N PRO A 284 -21.50 1.81 3.74
CA PRO A 284 -21.97 2.53 4.92
C PRO A 284 -20.83 2.73 5.94
N LEU A 285 -20.69 3.95 6.43
CA LEU A 285 -19.69 4.36 7.44
C LEU A 285 -20.31 5.08 8.65
N GLY A 286 -21.65 5.13 8.72
CA GLY A 286 -22.38 5.87 9.74
C GLY A 286 -22.02 5.48 11.18
N ASN A 287 -21.64 4.22 11.38
CA ASN A 287 -21.30 3.68 12.69
C ASN A 287 -19.87 3.99 13.17
N TRP A 288 -19.06 4.67 12.38
CA TRP A 288 -17.71 5.07 12.77
C TRP A 288 -17.73 6.12 13.88
N ASN A 289 -17.08 5.84 15.00
CA ASN A 289 -16.83 6.82 16.04
C ASN A 289 -15.71 7.77 15.61
N VAL A 290 -16.09 8.99 15.22
CA VAL A 290 -15.16 10.02 14.70
C VAL A 290 -14.85 11.14 15.70
N SER A 291 -15.11 10.91 17.00
CA SER A 291 -14.98 11.92 18.05
C SER A 291 -13.57 12.50 18.21
N ARG A 292 -12.53 11.76 17.77
CA ARG A 292 -11.13 12.21 17.83
C ARG A 292 -10.57 12.74 16.51
N VAL A 293 -11.36 12.70 15.44
CA VAL A 293 -10.89 13.15 14.13
C VAL A 293 -10.79 14.67 14.12
N ILE A 294 -9.65 15.16 13.68
CA ILE A 294 -9.29 16.58 13.57
C ILE A 294 -9.48 17.06 12.13
N ASP A 295 -9.10 16.24 11.15
CA ASP A 295 -9.16 16.58 9.72
C ASP A 295 -9.85 15.45 8.94
N MET A 296 -10.95 15.80 8.28
CA MET A 296 -11.71 14.97 7.34
C MET A 296 -11.90 15.68 5.99
N SER A 297 -11.06 16.69 5.73
CA SER A 297 -11.15 17.54 4.55
C SER A 297 -11.10 16.72 3.27
N ARG A 298 -12.01 17.04 2.34
CA ARG A 298 -12.08 16.44 0.98
C ARG A 298 -12.23 14.91 0.97
N MET A 299 -12.56 14.25 2.08
CA MET A 299 -12.60 12.80 2.22
C MET A 299 -13.40 12.10 1.10
N PHE A 300 -14.56 12.62 0.72
CA PHE A 300 -15.41 12.05 -0.34
C PHE A 300 -15.37 12.82 -1.67
N ASN A 301 -14.48 13.81 -1.82
CA ASN A 301 -14.46 14.65 -3.01
C ASN A 301 -14.13 13.78 -4.24
N GLY A 302 -15.01 13.78 -5.25
CA GLY A 302 -14.87 12.93 -6.44
C GLY A 302 -15.41 11.49 -6.29
N CYS A 303 -15.98 11.10 -5.14
CA CYS A 303 -16.66 9.82 -4.93
C CYS A 303 -18.04 9.77 -5.62
N LYS A 304 -18.08 9.74 -6.96
CA LYS A 304 -19.31 9.89 -7.77
C LYS A 304 -20.51 8.98 -7.43
N ARG A 305 -20.31 7.90 -6.66
CA ARG A 305 -21.37 6.94 -6.28
C ARG A 305 -21.73 6.99 -4.80
N PHE A 306 -21.02 7.77 -3.99
CA PHE A 306 -21.23 7.78 -2.55
C PHE A 306 -22.53 8.51 -2.21
N ASN A 307 -23.47 7.80 -1.59
CA ASN A 307 -24.77 8.32 -1.17
C ASN A 307 -25.20 7.80 0.21
N GLN A 308 -24.25 7.38 1.04
CA GLN A 308 -24.53 6.84 2.37
C GLN A 308 -24.72 7.97 3.39
N SER A 309 -25.57 7.73 4.38
CA SER A 309 -25.78 8.67 5.49
C SER A 309 -24.55 8.74 6.40
N LEU A 310 -24.18 9.96 6.81
CA LEU A 310 -23.12 10.27 7.77
C LEU A 310 -23.64 11.08 8.97
N ARG A 311 -24.97 11.09 9.19
CA ARG A 311 -25.63 11.91 10.22
C ARG A 311 -25.08 11.62 11.62
N GLU A 312 -24.86 10.34 11.93
CA GLU A 312 -24.29 9.92 13.22
C GLU A 312 -22.87 10.44 13.40
N ASN A 313 -22.03 10.39 12.35
CA ASN A 313 -20.66 10.90 12.41
C ASN A 313 -20.64 12.41 12.69
N ILE A 314 -21.47 13.19 12.00
CA ILE A 314 -21.59 14.65 12.18
C ILE A 314 -22.10 14.99 13.59
N ALA A 315 -23.04 14.21 14.12
CA ALA A 315 -23.53 14.41 15.48
C ALA A 315 -22.47 14.10 16.56
N ILE A 316 -21.54 13.18 16.29
CA ILE A 316 -20.44 12.82 17.19
C ILE A 316 -19.34 13.91 17.20
N ASN A 317 -19.09 14.56 16.06
CA ASN A 317 -18.04 15.57 15.92
C ASN A 317 -18.52 16.72 15.02
N GLU A 318 -18.98 17.81 15.63
CA GLU A 318 -19.48 18.97 14.88
C GLU A 318 -18.37 19.75 14.15
N ASN A 319 -17.10 19.62 14.56
CA ASN A 319 -16.00 20.40 13.97
C ASN A 319 -15.69 19.98 12.52
N ILE A 320 -15.92 18.71 12.18
CA ILE A 320 -15.71 18.16 10.83
C ILE A 320 -16.92 18.36 9.92
N LYS A 321 -18.01 18.95 10.42
CA LYS A 321 -19.30 19.05 9.73
C LYS A 321 -19.12 19.63 8.33
N ASP A 322 -18.60 20.86 8.26
CA ASP A 322 -18.42 21.58 7.01
C ASP A 322 -17.49 20.83 6.04
N GLU A 323 -16.42 20.22 6.56
CA GLU A 323 -15.48 19.44 5.75
C GLU A 323 -16.14 18.24 5.08
N VAL A 324 -16.93 17.49 5.86
CA VAL A 324 -17.67 16.32 5.37
C VAL A 324 -18.69 16.77 4.32
N ILE A 325 -19.54 17.75 4.64
CA ILE A 325 -20.59 18.25 3.74
C ILE A 325 -20.00 18.77 2.43
N ASN A 326 -18.94 19.57 2.50
CA ASN A 326 -18.27 20.13 1.32
C ASN A 326 -17.54 19.07 0.48
N SER A 327 -17.24 17.90 1.07
CA SER A 327 -16.61 16.79 0.35
C SER A 327 -17.60 15.88 -0.37
N LEU A 328 -18.89 15.89 0.01
CA LEU A 328 -19.89 15.00 -0.58
C LEU A 328 -20.10 15.33 -2.07
N PRO A 329 -20.36 14.32 -2.92
CA PRO A 329 -20.74 14.56 -4.31
C PRO A 329 -21.98 15.45 -4.39
N ILE A 330 -22.05 16.34 -5.38
CA ILE A 330 -23.17 17.27 -5.64
C ILE A 330 -24.51 16.54 -5.89
N ASN A 331 -24.53 15.21 -5.92
CA ASN A 331 -25.75 14.40 -5.98
C ASN A 331 -26.44 14.25 -4.62
N ILE A 332 -26.75 15.42 -4.07
CA ILE A 332 -27.62 15.72 -2.94
C ILE A 332 -26.95 15.54 -1.56
N SER A 333 -26.49 16.66 -0.98
CA SER A 333 -26.22 16.69 0.45
C SER A 333 -27.55 16.51 1.20
N ILE A 334 -27.55 15.68 2.24
CA ILE A 334 -28.71 15.47 3.11
C ILE A 334 -29.14 16.79 3.77
N GLU A 335 -28.24 17.76 3.94
CA GLU A 335 -28.61 19.13 4.34
C GLU A 335 -29.36 19.91 3.27
N LEU A 336 -29.15 19.66 1.98
CA LEU A 336 -29.97 20.23 0.91
C LEU A 336 -31.38 19.61 0.95
N ILE A 337 -31.51 18.30 1.15
CA ILE A 337 -32.84 17.65 1.31
C ILE A 337 -33.52 18.07 2.63
N GLU A 338 -32.81 18.06 3.75
CA GLU A 338 -33.36 18.41 5.07
C GLU A 338 -33.64 19.91 5.19
N SER A 339 -32.84 20.79 4.58
CA SER A 339 -33.17 22.23 4.50
C SER A 339 -34.33 22.50 3.56
N ILE A 340 -34.50 21.76 2.45
CA ILE A 340 -35.69 21.82 1.60
C ILE A 340 -36.91 21.32 2.39
N ILE A 341 -36.83 20.15 3.03
CA ILE A 341 -37.92 19.60 3.85
C ILE A 341 -38.28 20.56 5.00
N LEU A 342 -37.32 21.16 5.71
CA LEU A 342 -37.58 22.11 6.80
C LEU A 342 -38.12 23.47 6.30
N LYS A 343 -37.64 24.00 5.15
CA LYS A 343 -38.19 25.24 4.55
C LYS A 343 -39.62 25.10 4.05
N PHE A 344 -40.01 23.89 3.63
CA PHE A 344 -41.32 23.62 3.04
C PHE A 344 -42.29 22.88 3.98
N ALA A 345 -41.81 22.28 5.08
CA ALA A 345 -42.66 21.67 6.11
C ALA A 345 -43.21 22.69 7.12
N GLY A 346 -42.69 23.92 7.14
CA GLY A 346 -43.18 25.03 7.97
C GLY A 346 -43.03 24.77 9.46
N GLU A 347 -42.11 25.47 10.11
CA GLU A 347 -42.31 25.74 11.53
C GLU A 347 -43.56 26.62 11.65
N GLU A 348 -44.57 26.09 12.33
CA GLU A 348 -45.81 26.75 12.74
C GLU A 348 -46.96 26.81 11.71
N HIS A 349 -48.09 26.23 12.16
CA HIS A 349 -49.45 26.41 11.67
C HIS A 349 -49.89 25.69 10.39
N GLY A 350 -50.28 24.42 10.58
CA GLY A 350 -51.54 23.87 10.09
C GLY A 350 -51.90 24.14 8.62
N TYR A 351 -51.23 23.46 7.69
CA TYR A 351 -51.75 23.25 6.35
C TYR A 351 -51.77 21.76 5.98
N LYS A 352 -52.83 21.42 5.22
CA LYS A 352 -53.17 20.07 4.77
C LYS A 352 -52.07 19.48 3.90
N ALA A 353 -51.96 18.16 3.98
CA ALA A 353 -51.18 17.30 3.10
C ALA A 353 -51.11 17.79 1.64
N TRP A 354 -49.88 17.83 1.12
CA TRP A 354 -49.51 17.67 -0.29
C TRP A 354 -50.49 18.27 -1.30
N ASP A 355 -50.32 19.56 -1.61
CA ASP A 355 -50.86 20.10 -2.86
C ASP A 355 -49.93 19.71 -4.01
N VAL A 356 -50.27 18.58 -4.64
CA VAL A 356 -49.59 17.99 -5.81
C VAL A 356 -49.90 18.72 -7.12
N SER A 357 -50.44 19.95 -7.08
CA SER A 357 -50.76 20.72 -8.29
C SER A 357 -49.53 21.34 -8.99
N ASN A 358 -48.32 21.18 -8.46
CA ASN A 358 -47.10 21.79 -8.99
C ASN A 358 -46.04 20.74 -9.42
N VAL A 359 -46.51 19.64 -10.02
CA VAL A 359 -45.65 18.51 -10.48
C VAL A 359 -44.55 18.98 -11.43
N ASP A 360 -44.85 19.95 -12.30
CA ASP A 360 -43.90 20.48 -13.29
C ASP A 360 -42.67 21.14 -12.63
N TYR A 361 -42.83 21.70 -11.42
CA TYR A 361 -41.73 22.33 -10.67
C TYR A 361 -40.82 21.30 -9.99
N PHE A 362 -41.36 20.11 -9.66
CA PHE A 362 -40.56 19.00 -9.15
C PHE A 362 -39.75 18.34 -10.27
N ASP A 363 -40.33 18.20 -11.45
CA ASP A 363 -39.69 17.55 -12.60
C ASP A 363 -38.40 18.29 -13.05
N GLU A 364 -38.40 19.62 -13.04
CA GLU A 364 -37.22 20.44 -13.39
C GLU A 364 -36.09 20.28 -12.36
N ILE A 365 -36.42 20.18 -11.06
CA ILE A 365 -35.45 19.98 -9.97
C ILE A 365 -34.86 18.56 -10.00
N PHE A 366 -35.67 17.53 -10.30
CA PHE A 366 -35.20 16.15 -10.40
C PHE A 366 -34.35 15.89 -11.66
N GLU A 367 -34.60 16.64 -12.75
CA GLU A 367 -33.82 16.64 -13.98
C GLU A 367 -32.45 17.31 -13.77
N ASP A 368 -32.40 18.46 -13.09
CA ASP A 368 -31.16 19.15 -12.72
C ASP A 368 -30.32 18.37 -11.68
N CYS A 369 -30.95 17.57 -10.82
CA CYS A 369 -30.27 16.71 -9.84
C CYS A 369 -29.81 15.35 -10.41
N GLY A 370 -30.08 15.06 -11.70
CA GLY A 370 -29.66 13.82 -12.35
C GLY A 370 -30.31 12.54 -11.80
N ILE A 371 -31.49 12.65 -11.19
CA ILE A 371 -32.23 11.55 -10.54
C ILE A 371 -33.12 10.80 -11.55
N ARG A 372 -33.28 11.34 -12.76
CA ARG A 372 -34.09 10.77 -13.83
C ARG A 372 -33.32 9.68 -14.61
N GLU A 373 -33.86 8.46 -14.65
CA GLU A 373 -33.63 7.59 -15.82
C GLU A 373 -34.50 8.14 -16.96
N GLU A 374 -33.89 8.50 -18.10
CA GLU A 374 -34.62 8.98 -19.28
C GLU A 374 -35.88 8.12 -19.53
N ASN A 375 -37.05 8.76 -19.52
CA ASN A 375 -38.38 8.21 -19.84
C ASN A 375 -39.13 7.35 -18.79
N LYS A 376 -38.88 7.49 -17.48
CA LYS A 376 -39.79 6.94 -16.44
C LYS A 376 -40.50 8.04 -15.63
N PRO A 377 -41.84 8.04 -15.53
CA PRO A 377 -42.55 8.97 -14.65
C PRO A 377 -42.34 8.61 -13.18
N LEU A 378 -42.11 9.62 -12.34
CA LEU A 378 -42.06 9.49 -10.89
C LEU A 378 -43.41 8.96 -10.37
N ARG A 379 -43.40 7.82 -9.70
CA ARG A 379 -44.57 7.28 -9.01
C ARG A 379 -44.41 7.54 -7.51
N PHE A 380 -45.10 8.56 -7.01
CA PHE A 380 -45.29 8.76 -5.58
C PHE A 380 -46.15 7.60 -5.04
N ARG A 381 -45.73 6.99 -3.94
CA ARG A 381 -46.48 5.94 -3.25
C ARG A 381 -46.72 6.32 -1.80
#